data_AF-A0A6C0EJH1-F1
#
_entry.id   AF-A0A6C0EJH1-F1
#
_cell.length_a   1.000
_cell.length_b   1.000
_cell.length_c   1.000
_cell.angle_alpha   90.00
_cell.angle_beta   90.00
_cell.angle_gamma   90.00
#
_symmetry.space_group_name_H-M   'P 1'
#
loop_
_entity.id
_entity.type
_entity.pdbx_description
1 polymer ?
#
loop_
_entity_poly.entity_id
_entity_poly.type
_entity_poly.pdbx_seq_one_letter_code
_entity_poly.pdbx_strand_id
1 'polypeptide(L)'
;MSKQDLNYFTKRIKQIDNSLPAYMRKNLTEMPNNKGYIWKGCWYLGHKNEEPNQPVVIFEKCRGGILRIHEYSDTEYKLYEKQGKNRKKIVRRKRRVRQLNAPSKWVDV
;
A
#
# COMPACT_ATOMS: atom_id res chain seq x y z
N MET A 1 -16.19 19.33 3.75
CA MET A 1 -16.13 18.79 2.37
C MET A 1 -17.51 18.95 1.76
N SER A 2 -17.65 19.67 0.65
CA SER A 2 -18.96 19.91 0.01
C SER A 2 -19.43 18.67 -0.77
N LYS A 3 -20.72 18.62 -1.13
CA LYS A 3 -21.25 17.56 -2.02
C LYS A 3 -20.54 17.54 -3.38
N GLN A 4 -20.13 18.71 -3.89
CA GLN A 4 -19.42 18.84 -5.17
C GLN A 4 -18.01 18.25 -5.07
N ASP A 5 -17.29 18.51 -3.98
CA ASP A 5 -15.95 17.94 -3.73
C ASP A 5 -16.00 16.41 -3.66
N LEU A 6 -17.00 15.86 -2.97
CA LEU A 6 -17.19 14.42 -2.83
C LEU A 6 -17.45 13.75 -4.19
N ASN A 7 -18.29 14.35 -5.02
CA ASN A 7 -18.59 13.84 -6.36
C ASN A 7 -17.35 13.85 -7.25
N TYR A 8 -16.58 14.94 -7.23
CA TYR A 8 -15.32 15.04 -7.97
C TYR A 8 -14.32 13.96 -7.53
N PHE A 9 -14.14 13.80 -6.21
CA PHE A 9 -13.26 12.79 -5.65
C PHE A 9 -13.68 11.37 -6.06
N THR A 10 -14.97 11.04 -5.91
CA THR A 10 -15.51 9.72 -6.25
C THR A 10 -15.30 9.39 -7.73
N LYS A 11 -15.55 10.36 -8.63
CA LYS A 11 -15.31 10.19 -10.07
C LYS A 11 -13.83 9.91 -10.35
N ARG A 12 -12.92 10.65 -9.71
CA ARG A 12 -11.47 10.47 -9.86
C ARG A 12 -11.02 9.10 -9.37
N ILE A 13 -11.49 8.64 -8.21
CA ILE A 13 -11.15 7.32 -7.67
C ILE A 13 -11.63 6.21 -8.61
N LYS A 14 -12.86 6.29 -9.14
CA LYS A 14 -13.36 5.32 -10.13
C LYS A 14 -12.50 5.27 -11.39
N GLN A 15 -12.04 6.43 -11.88
CA GLN A 15 -11.12 6.48 -13.03
C GLN A 15 -9.76 5.86 -12.72
N ILE A 16 -9.22 6.07 -11.52
CA ILE A 16 -7.97 5.46 -11.07
C ILE A 16 -8.14 3.94 -10.98
N ASP A 17 -9.21 3.47 -10.35
CA ASP A 17 -9.53 2.05 -10.25
C ASP A 17 -9.65 1.41 -11.62
N ASN A 18 -10.46 1.97 -12.52
CA ASN A 18 -10.60 1.46 -13.90
C ASN A 18 -9.26 1.39 -14.66
N SER A 19 -8.26 2.17 -14.26
CA SER A 19 -6.91 2.14 -14.84
C SER A 19 -5.93 1.20 -14.18
N LEU A 20 -6.34 0.46 -13.13
CA LEU A 20 -5.51 -0.51 -12.43
C LEU A 20 -5.19 -1.69 -13.37
N PRO A 21 -3.89 -2.02 -13.60
CA PRO A 21 -3.51 -3.10 -14.51
C PRO A 21 -4.10 -4.45 -14.12
N ALA A 22 -4.55 -5.23 -15.11
CA ALA A 22 -5.16 -6.55 -14.90
C ALA A 22 -4.29 -7.51 -14.07
N TYR A 23 -2.97 -7.52 -14.29
CA TYR A 23 -2.06 -8.35 -13.49
C TYR A 23 -2.04 -7.94 -12.01
N MET A 24 -2.20 -6.64 -11.70
CA MET A 24 -2.28 -6.19 -10.29
C MET A 24 -3.57 -6.70 -9.67
N ARG A 25 -4.70 -6.59 -10.38
CA ARG A 25 -6.00 -7.13 -9.93
C ARG A 25 -5.91 -8.62 -9.61
N LYS A 26 -5.32 -9.40 -10.52
CA LYS A 26 -5.09 -10.84 -10.28
C LYS A 26 -4.22 -11.06 -9.05
N ASN A 27 -3.09 -10.37 -8.94
CA ASN A 27 -2.18 -10.51 -7.79
C ASN A 27 -2.90 -10.16 -6.47
N LEU A 28 -3.73 -9.13 -6.43
CA LEU A 28 -4.48 -8.73 -5.24
C LEU A 28 -5.42 -9.83 -4.72
N THR A 29 -6.03 -10.62 -5.61
CA THR A 29 -6.86 -11.78 -5.18
C THR A 29 -6.06 -12.86 -4.47
N GLU A 30 -4.75 -12.93 -4.72
CA GLU A 30 -3.86 -13.96 -4.18
C GLU A 30 -3.03 -13.46 -2.99
N MET A 31 -3.00 -12.16 -2.74
CA MET A 31 -2.20 -11.51 -1.70
C MET A 31 -2.96 -11.35 -0.37
N PRO A 32 -2.26 -11.41 0.78
CA PRO A 32 -2.82 -11.06 2.09
C PRO A 32 -3.05 -9.54 2.23
N ASN A 33 -3.96 -9.14 3.11
CA ASN A 33 -4.39 -7.74 3.33
C ASN A 33 -3.30 -6.83 3.94
N ASN A 34 -2.19 -7.39 4.39
CA ASN A 34 -1.00 -6.61 4.75
C ASN A 34 0.00 -6.48 3.59
N LYS A 35 -0.35 -6.89 2.37
CA LYS A 35 0.47 -6.69 1.17
C LYS A 35 -0.36 -6.02 0.08
N GLY A 36 0.25 -5.19 -0.75
CA GLY A 36 -0.51 -4.45 -1.75
C GLY A 36 0.30 -3.63 -2.75
N TYR A 37 -0.40 -2.80 -3.51
CA TYR A 37 0.19 -1.87 -4.47
C TYR A 37 -0.23 -0.43 -4.18
N ILE A 38 0.65 0.52 -4.49
CA ILE A 38 0.27 1.91 -4.75
C ILE A 38 0.14 2.07 -6.26
N TRP A 39 -1.05 2.47 -6.71
CA TRP A 39 -1.30 2.82 -8.10
C TRP A 39 -1.92 4.21 -8.16
N LYS A 40 -1.21 5.15 -8.81
CA LYS A 40 -1.61 6.57 -8.92
C LYS A 40 -2.00 7.22 -7.59
N GLY A 41 -1.28 6.87 -6.52
CA GLY A 41 -1.52 7.38 -5.17
C GLY A 41 -2.61 6.65 -4.36
N CYS A 42 -3.33 5.69 -4.97
CA CYS A 42 -4.31 4.87 -4.28
C CYS A 42 -3.67 3.55 -3.80
N TRP A 43 -4.01 3.16 -2.58
CA TRP A 43 -3.58 1.90 -2.00
C TRP A 43 -4.58 0.79 -2.35
N TYR A 44 -4.04 -0.34 -2.78
CA TYR A 44 -4.79 -1.56 -3.07
C TYR A 44 -4.19 -2.68 -2.25
N LEU A 45 -4.96 -3.21 -1.29
CA LEU A 45 -4.51 -4.29 -0.40
C LEU A 45 -5.03 -5.65 -0.90
N GLY A 46 -4.30 -6.70 -0.58
CA GLY A 46 -4.67 -8.06 -0.94
C GLY A 46 -6.00 -8.49 -0.31
N HIS A 47 -6.70 -9.40 -0.98
CA HIS A 47 -8.05 -9.82 -0.57
C HIS A 47 -8.05 -10.97 0.44
N LYS A 48 -6.90 -11.64 0.66
CA LYS A 48 -6.79 -12.68 1.68
C LYS A 48 -6.59 -12.06 3.06
N ASN A 49 -6.81 -12.86 4.09
CA ASN A 49 -6.50 -12.48 5.47
C ASN A 49 -5.04 -12.04 5.59
N GLU A 50 -4.79 -11.09 6.49
CA GLU A 50 -3.44 -10.63 6.79
C GLU A 50 -2.58 -11.75 7.36
N GLU A 51 -1.28 -11.73 7.04
CA GLU A 51 -0.32 -12.60 7.68
C GLU A 51 -0.02 -12.04 9.09
N PRO A 52 -0.31 -12.77 10.18
CA PRO A 52 -0.14 -12.25 11.53
C PRO A 52 1.32 -11.95 11.83
N ASN A 53 1.57 -10.87 12.58
CA ASN A 53 2.89 -10.39 12.97
C ASN A 53 3.84 -10.04 11.80
N GLN A 54 3.32 -9.89 10.59
CA GLN A 54 4.08 -9.43 9.43
C GLN A 54 3.86 -7.94 9.16
N PRO A 55 4.88 -7.21 8.68
CA PRO A 55 4.74 -5.80 8.35
C PRO A 55 3.80 -5.60 7.16
N VAL A 56 3.24 -4.40 7.03
CA VAL A 56 2.52 -4.01 5.82
C VAL A 56 3.52 -3.69 4.70
N VAL A 57 3.42 -4.39 3.57
CA VAL A 57 4.34 -4.24 2.42
C VAL A 57 3.60 -3.77 1.18
N ILE A 58 3.92 -2.57 0.70
CA ILE A 58 3.26 -1.95 -0.45
C ILE A 58 4.24 -1.68 -1.58
N PHE A 59 3.88 -2.13 -2.78
CA PHE A 59 4.69 -2.00 -3.98
C PHE A 59 4.23 -0.80 -4.84
N GLU A 60 5.14 0.11 -5.17
CA GLU A 60 4.87 1.23 -6.07
C GLU A 60 5.76 1.13 -7.30
N LYS A 61 5.15 0.93 -8.48
CA LYS A 61 5.87 0.99 -9.75
C LYS A 61 6.03 2.45 -10.17
N CYS A 62 7.26 2.96 -10.14
CA CYS A 62 7.60 4.29 -10.57
C CYS A 62 8.11 4.30 -12.03
N ARG A 63 8.22 5.51 -12.60
CA ARG A 63 8.87 5.70 -13.91
C ARG A 63 10.35 5.29 -13.85
N GLY A 64 10.94 4.96 -15.00
CA GLY A 64 12.35 4.56 -15.09
C GLY A 64 12.66 3.14 -14.62
N GLY A 65 11.63 2.29 -14.49
CA GLY A 65 11.80 0.88 -14.08
C GLY A 65 12.15 0.71 -12.60
N ILE A 66 11.86 1.73 -11.78
CA ILE A 66 12.08 1.72 -10.34
C ILE A 66 10.84 1.12 -9.65
N LEU A 67 11.06 0.10 -8.83
CA LEU A 67 10.10 -0.45 -7.90
C LEU A 67 10.43 0.06 -6.50
N ARG A 68 9.52 0.86 -5.93
CA ARG A 68 9.55 1.23 -4.52
C ARG A 68 8.81 0.17 -3.70
N ILE A 69 9.39 -0.19 -2.57
CA ILE A 69 8.85 -1.17 -1.63
C ILE A 69 8.75 -0.46 -0.29
N HIS A 70 7.53 -0.15 0.12
CA HIS A 70 7.20 0.47 1.39
C HIS A 70 6.95 -0.64 2.41
N GLU A 71 7.72 -0.68 3.48
CA GLU A 71 7.57 -1.65 4.58
C GLU A 71 7.23 -0.88 5.86
N TYR A 72 6.04 -1.11 6.39
CA TYR A 72 5.55 -0.51 7.63
C TYR A 72 5.45 -1.61 8.69
N SER A 73 6.34 -1.58 9.67
CA SER A 73 6.21 -2.38 10.89
C SER A 73 5.60 -1.52 12.01
N ASP A 74 5.45 -2.12 13.19
CA ASP A 74 5.00 -1.41 14.39
C ASP A 74 5.96 -0.31 14.84
N THR A 75 7.24 -0.46 14.55
CA THR A 75 8.31 0.40 15.09
C THR A 75 9.01 1.23 14.04
N GLU A 76 8.85 0.91 12.76
CA GLU A 76 9.57 1.58 11.69
C GLU A 76 8.82 1.59 10.35
N TYR A 77 9.22 2.56 9.55
CA TYR A 77 8.94 2.64 8.14
C TYR A 77 10.27 2.53 7.39
N LYS A 78 10.35 1.59 6.45
CA LYS A 78 11.46 1.46 5.51
C LYS A 78 10.96 1.65 4.09
N LEU A 79 11.73 2.36 3.29
CA LEU A 79 11.55 2.47 1.85
C LEU A 79 12.76 1.82 1.16
N TYR A 80 12.49 0.83 0.34
CA TYR A 80 13.49 0.25 -0.54
C TYR A 80 13.21 0.65 -1.99
N GLU A 81 14.27 0.77 -2.78
CA GLU A 81 14.18 0.90 -4.23
C GLU A 81 14.90 -0.25 -4.92
N LYS A 82 14.30 -0.75 -6.00
CA LYS A 82 14.85 -1.79 -6.87
C LYS A 82 14.70 -1.35 -8.32
N GLN A 83 15.78 -1.31 -9.09
CA GLN A 83 15.74 -1.01 -10.52
C GLN A 83 15.92 -2.29 -11.34
N GLY A 84 14.91 -2.68 -12.12
CA GLY A 84 14.95 -3.90 -12.93
C GLY A 84 15.30 -5.15 -12.12
N LYS A 85 16.39 -5.83 -12.50
CA LYS A 85 16.89 -7.06 -11.84
C LYS A 85 17.89 -6.78 -10.69
N ASN A 86 18.25 -5.53 -10.44
CA ASN A 86 19.23 -5.18 -9.41
C ASN A 86 18.73 -5.53 -8.00
N ARG A 87 19.66 -5.60 -7.04
CA ARG A 87 19.31 -5.79 -5.63
C ARG A 87 18.57 -4.57 -5.09
N LYS A 88 17.62 -4.80 -4.16
CA LYS A 88 16.94 -3.71 -3.45
C LYS A 88 17.95 -2.94 -2.59
N LYS A 89 17.84 -1.62 -2.54
CA LYS A 89 18.62 -0.73 -1.67
C LYS A 89 17.68 -0.01 -0.73
N ILE A 90 18.08 0.19 0.53
CA ILE A 90 17.32 1.03 1.45
C ILE A 90 17.56 2.50 1.10
N VAL A 91 16.49 3.25 0.89
CA VAL A 91 16.54 4.68 0.51
C VAL A 91 16.13 5.56 1.68
N ARG A 92 15.23 5.06 2.54
CA ARG A 92 14.78 5.79 3.72
C ARG A 92 14.41 4.83 4.84
N ARG A 93 14.72 5.24 6.07
CA ARG A 93 14.27 4.59 7.31
C ARG A 93 13.77 5.65 8.26
N LYS A 94 12.61 5.42 8.88
CA LYS A 94 12.06 6.30 9.92
C LYS A 94 11.49 5.46 11.05
N ARG A 95 11.79 5.81 12.29
CA ARG A 95 11.12 5.23 13.46
C ARG A 95 9.66 5.64 13.43
N ARG A 96 8.75 4.69 13.63
CA ARG A 96 7.35 4.94 13.95
C ARG A 96 7.22 4.89 15.46
N VAL A 97 6.80 5.99 16.05
CA VAL A 97 6.36 5.96 17.44
C VAL A 97 4.99 5.30 17.40
N ARG A 98 4.88 4.06 17.91
CA ARG A 98 3.59 3.43 18.13
C ARG A 98 2.81 4.39 19.03
N GLN A 99 1.73 4.97 18.54
CA GLN A 99 0.83 5.70 19.43
C GLN A 99 0.29 4.65 20.40
N LEU A 100 0.77 4.70 21.66
CA LEU A 100 0.39 3.77 22.73
C LEU A 100 -1.12 3.79 23.06
N ASN A 101 -1.90 4.66 22.39
CA ASN A 101 -3.32 4.90 22.66
C ASN A 101 -4.24 4.49 21.51
N ALA A 102 -3.76 3.81 20.46
CA ALA A 102 -4.65 3.24 19.44
C ALA A 102 -5.19 1.90 19.97
N PRO A 103 -6.52 1.74 20.18
CA PRO A 103 -7.07 0.49 20.68
C PRO A 103 -6.68 -0.66 19.76
N SER A 104 -6.04 -1.67 20.33
CA SER A 104 -5.77 -2.91 19.62
C SER A 104 -7.10 -3.61 19.39
N LYS A 105 -7.40 -3.88 18.11
CA LYS A 105 -8.58 -4.59 17.60
C LYS A 105 -9.81 -3.70 17.45
N TRP A 106 -10.23 -3.52 16.20
CA TRP A 106 -11.65 -3.42 15.91
C TRP A 106 -12.24 -4.76 16.36
N VAL A 107 -12.98 -4.71 17.47
CA VAL A 107 -13.85 -5.81 17.87
C VAL A 107 -14.99 -5.77 16.88
N ASP A 108 -15.20 -6.88 16.16
CA ASP A 108 -16.38 -7.08 15.34
C ASP A 108 -17.62 -6.85 16.22
N VAL A 109 -18.48 -5.90 15.82
CA VAL A 109 -19.83 -5.69 16.36
C VAL A 109 -20.81 -6.14 15.32
#